data_AF-Q8ERX5-F1
#
_entry.id   AF-Q8ERX5-F1
#
_cell.length_a   1.000
_cell.length_b   1.000
_cell.length_c   1.000
_cell.angle_alpha   90.00
_cell.angle_beta   90.00
_cell.angle_gamma   90.00
#
_symmetry.space_group_name_H-M   'P 1'
#
loop_
_entity.id
_entity.type
_entity.pdbx_description
1 polymer ?
#
loop_
_entity_poly.entity_id
_entity_poly.type
_entity_poly.pdbx_seq_one_letter_code
_entity_poly.pdbx_strand_id
1 'polypeptide(L)' 'MIGIVEFFRNLPKKKCVQCGQDMIIEKADCYGNICDECDHPAR' A
#
# COMPACT_ATOMS: atom_id res chain seq x y z
N MET A 1 10.72 23.52 -6.55
CA MET A 1 10.52 23.01 -5.18
C MET A 1 9.09 22.48 -5.15
N ILE A 2 8.89 21.18 -4.91
CA ILE A 2 7.54 20.62 -4.90
C ILE A 2 6.80 21.13 -3.65
N GLY A 3 5.58 21.64 -3.83
CA GLY A 3 4.79 22.13 -2.70
C GLY A 3 4.37 20.97 -1.80
N ILE A 4 4.13 21.23 -0.51
CA ILE A 4 3.75 20.19 0.44
C ILE A 4 2.45 19.47 0.03
N VAL A 5 1.50 20.19 -0.53
CA VAL A 5 0.25 19.61 -1.09
C VAL A 5 0.54 18.67 -2.26
N GLU A 6 1.50 19.04 -3.10
CA GLU A 6 1.88 18.27 -4.28
C GLU A 6 2.70 17.04 -3.90
N PHE A 7 3.47 17.10 -2.82
CA PHE A 7 4.10 15.93 -2.21
C PHE A 7 3.06 14.89 -1.77
N PHE A 8 2.03 15.29 -1.03
CA PHE A 8 1.00 14.35 -0.56
C PHE A 8 0.16 13.75 -1.70
N ARG A 9 -0.10 14.52 -2.77
CA ARG A 9 -0.79 14.01 -3.98
C ARG A 9 0.03 12.98 -4.76
N ASN A 10 1.35 13.02 -4.62
CA ASN A 10 2.29 12.13 -5.30
C ASN A 10 2.90 11.09 -4.34
N LEU A 11 2.25 10.80 -3.22
CA LEU A 11 2.71 9.71 -2.36
C LEU A 11 2.70 8.40 -3.15
N PRO A 12 3.79 7.62 -3.08
CA PRO A 12 3.83 6.32 -3.73
C PRO A 12 2.77 5.42 -3.11
N LYS A 13 2.19 4.54 -3.94
CA LYS A 13 1.29 3.49 -3.46
C LYS A 13 2.05 2.59 -2.47
N LYS A 14 1.37 2.08 -1.45
CA LYS A 14 1.95 1.04 -0.58
C LYS A 14 2.29 -0.19 -1.41
N LYS A 15 3.36 -0.90 -1.01
CA LYS A 15 3.75 -2.17 -1.60
C LYS A 15 3.55 -3.30 -0.62
N CYS A 16 3.07 -4.43 -1.12
CA CYS A 16 2.97 -5.66 -0.33
C CYS A 16 4.35 -6.16 0.07
N VAL A 17 4.57 -6.47 1.35
CA VAL A 17 5.85 -7.01 1.85
C VAL A 17 6.10 -8.45 1.43
N GLN A 18 5.06 -9.17 1.01
CA GLN A 18 5.15 -10.57 0.59
C GLN A 18 5.44 -10.70 -0.92
N CYS A 19 4.66 -10.03 -1.77
CA CYS A 19 4.77 -10.15 -3.23
C CYS A 19 5.42 -8.94 -3.92
N GLY A 20 5.62 -7.82 -3.20
CA GLY A 20 6.21 -6.60 -3.76
C GLY A 20 5.31 -5.79 -4.68
N GLN A 21 4.08 -6.25 -4.95
CA GLN A 21 3.13 -5.52 -5.82
C GLN A 21 2.54 -4.31 -5.12
N ASP A 22 2.19 -3.30 -5.92
CA ASP A 22 1.47 -2.12 -5.44
C ASP A 22 0.09 -2.53 -4.93
N MET A 23 -0.25 -2.05 -3.74
CA MET A 23 -1.56 -2.26 -3.14
C MET A 23 -2.61 -1.53 -3.96
N ILE A 24 -3.62 -2.29 -4.37
CA ILE A 24 -4.75 -1.76 -5.14
C ILE A 24 -5.70 -1.00 -4.20
N ILE A 25 -5.83 -1.48 -2.96
CA ILE A 25 -6.68 -0.91 -1.92
C ILE A 25 -5.80 -0.52 -0.74
N GLU A 26 -5.78 0.77 -0.41
CA GLU A 26 -5.11 1.28 0.79
C GLU A 26 -5.84 0.76 2.04
N LYS A 27 -5.20 -0.17 2.76
CA LYS A 27 -5.68 -0.58 4.08
C LYS A 27 -5.34 0.51 5.10
N ALA A 28 -6.36 1.03 5.79
CA ALA A 28 -6.21 1.98 6.89
C ALA A 28 -5.78 1.28 8.18
N ASP A 29 -6.33 0.09 8.41
CA ASP A 29 -6.12 -0.74 9.59
C ASP A 29 -5.51 -2.07 9.16
N CYS A 30 -4.19 -2.14 9.05
CA CYS A 30 -3.49 -3.43 9.07
C CYS A 30 -2.05 -3.17 9.55
N TYR A 31 -1.70 -3.77 10.68
CA TYR A 31 -0.36 -3.74 11.29
C TYR A 31 0.75 -4.31 10.39
N GLY A 32 0.42 -4.73 9.16
CA GLY A 32 1.35 -5.18 8.12
C GLY A 32 0.90 -4.70 6.75
N ASN A 33 1.88 -4.34 5.91
CA ASN A 33 1.64 -4.01 4.51
C ASN A 33 1.49 -5.30 3.69
N ILE A 34 0.37 -6.04 3.83
CA ILE A 34 0.08 -7.27 3.06
C ILE A 34 -1.17 -7.05 2.20
N CYS A 35 -1.11 -7.39 0.91
CA CYS A 35 -2.25 -7.26 0.00
C CYS A 35 -3.29 -8.37 0.25
N ASP A 36 -4.54 -8.14 -0.15
CA ASP A 36 -5.65 -9.09 0.04
C ASP A 36 -5.42 -10.46 -0.59
N GLU A 37 -4.63 -10.53 -1.65
CA GLU A 37 -4.23 -11.80 -2.26
C GLU A 37 -3.26 -12.61 -1.38
N CYS A 38 -2.34 -11.94 -0.69
CA CYS A 38 -1.38 -12.60 0.20
C CYS A 38 -1.98 -12.84 1.60
N ASP A 39 -2.94 -12.03 2.00
CA ASP A 39 -3.66 -12.11 3.28
C ASP A 39 -4.91 -13.02 3.22
N HIS A 40 -5.10 -13.73 2.10
CA HIS A 40 -6.27 -14.57 1.89
C HIS A 40 -6.18 -15.84 2.76
N PRO A 41 -7.16 -16.11 3.65
CA PRO A 41 -7.10 -17.21 4.63
C PRO A 41 -7.17 -18.63 4.04
N ALA A 42 -7.24 -18.76 2.71
CA ALA A 42 -7.30 -20.03 1.98
C ALA A 42 -6.06 -20.28 1.10
N ARG A 43 -5.01 -19.45 1.22
CA ARG A 43 -3.68 -19.71 0.66
C ARG A 43 -2.75 -20.31 1.71
#